data_AF-A0A259F1L1-F1
#
_entry.id   AF-A0A259F1L1-F1
#
_cell.length_a   1.000
_cell.length_b   1.000
_cell.length_c   1.000
_cell.angle_alpha   90.00
_cell.angle_beta   90.00
_cell.angle_gamma   90.00
#
_symmetry.space_group_name_H-M   'P 1'
#
loop_
_entity.id
_entity.type
_entity.pdbx_description
1 polymer ?
#
loop_
_entity_poly.entity_id
_entity_poly.type
_entity_poly.pdbx_seq_one_letter_code
_entity_poly.pdbx_strand_id
1 'polypeptide(L)'
;MSDSDSDDWLEKHKPVGFCGALDAGRRALSSRGGNVWIAMHAEPGLRSEVVLAWLDQAGDVETMKDRIQQLSAFLDAADDVWFSFGG
;
A
#
# COMPACT_ATOMS: atom_id res chain seq x y z
N MET A 1 13.33 -42.76 4.31
CA MET A 1 13.74 -41.72 3.34
C MET A 1 13.32 -40.42 3.98
N SER A 2 14.29 -39.64 4.45
CA SER A 2 14.10 -38.58 5.43
C SER A 2 13.57 -37.29 4.80
N ASP A 3 12.56 -36.68 5.43
CA ASP A 3 12.01 -35.34 5.10
C ASP A 3 13.04 -34.19 5.21
N SER A 4 14.29 -34.48 5.63
CA SER A 4 15.35 -33.48 5.87
C SER A 4 15.81 -32.68 4.65
N ASP A 5 15.81 -33.25 3.44
CA ASP A 5 16.22 -32.49 2.23
C ASP A 5 15.18 -31.42 1.84
N SER A 6 13.92 -31.61 2.22
CA SER A 6 12.82 -30.68 1.88
C SER A 6 12.82 -29.46 2.82
N ASP A 7 13.05 -29.69 4.12
CA ASP A 7 13.19 -28.61 5.12
C ASP A 7 14.45 -27.75 4.89
N ASP A 8 15.58 -28.37 4.53
CA ASP A 8 16.83 -27.64 4.28
C ASP A 8 16.73 -26.72 3.04
N TRP A 9 16.04 -27.19 2.00
CA TRP A 9 15.72 -26.38 0.83
C TRP A 9 14.80 -25.21 1.19
N LEU A 10 13.76 -25.45 1.99
CA LEU A 10 12.85 -24.40 2.45
C LEU A 10 13.58 -23.34 3.27
N GLU A 11 14.39 -23.72 4.25
CA GLU A 11 15.21 -22.79 5.06
C GLU A 11 16.16 -21.95 4.20
N LYS A 12 16.82 -22.58 3.22
CA LYS A 12 17.77 -21.92 2.32
C LYS A 12 17.11 -20.98 1.31
N HIS A 13 15.85 -21.25 0.97
CA HIS A 13 15.05 -20.45 0.04
C HIS A 13 13.93 -19.67 0.72
N LYS A 14 13.96 -19.56 2.06
CA LYS A 14 13.04 -18.68 2.79
C LYS A 14 13.17 -17.28 2.19
N PRO A 15 12.05 -16.68 1.74
CA PRO A 15 12.09 -15.33 1.19
C PRO A 15 12.69 -14.41 2.26
N VAL A 16 13.85 -13.83 1.95
CA VAL A 16 14.58 -12.97 2.87
C VAL A 16 13.81 -11.65 2.95
N GLY A 17 13.06 -11.50 4.04
CA GLY A 17 12.18 -10.38 4.27
C GLY A 17 10.73 -10.82 4.25
N PHE A 18 10.06 -10.63 5.37
CA PHE A 18 8.61 -10.65 5.42
C PHE A 18 8.11 -9.49 4.55
N CYS A 19 7.94 -9.70 3.24
CA CYS A 19 7.21 -8.78 2.38
C CYS A 19 5.73 -8.95 2.67
N GLY A 20 5.32 -8.55 3.88
CA GLY A 20 3.92 -8.47 4.24
C GLY A 20 3.22 -7.44 3.37
N ALA A 21 1.90 -7.52 3.31
CA ALA A 21 1.00 -6.54 2.69
C ALA A 21 1.47 -5.09 2.93
N LEU A 22 1.90 -4.78 4.16
CA LEU A 22 2.33 -3.44 4.55
C LEU A 22 3.67 -3.00 3.94
N ASP A 23 4.63 -3.92 3.75
CA ASP A 23 5.91 -3.63 3.08
C ASP A 23 5.76 -3.50 1.57
N ALA A 24 4.86 -4.27 0.96
CA ALA A 24 4.48 -4.10 -0.44
C ALA A 24 3.86 -2.70 -0.66
N GLY A 25 2.94 -2.30 0.23
CA GLY A 25 2.36 -0.96 0.24
C GLY A 25 3.38 0.14 0.43
N ARG A 26 4.34 -0.02 1.36
CA ARG A 26 5.42 0.94 1.60
C ARG A 26 6.31 1.13 0.37
N ARG A 27 6.65 0.06 -0.33
CA ARG A 27 7.45 0.13 -1.57
C ARG A 27 6.69 0.82 -2.68
N ALA A 28 5.43 0.44 -2.90
CA ALA A 28 4.56 1.08 -3.90
C ALA A 28 4.41 2.57 -3.61
N LEU A 29 4.13 2.95 -2.36
CA LEU A 29 4.01 4.34 -1.93
C LEU A 29 5.33 5.13 -2.11
N SER A 30 6.46 4.56 -1.71
CA SER A 30 7.78 5.20 -1.82
C SER A 30 8.20 5.40 -3.28
N SER A 31 7.91 4.43 -4.14
CA SER A 31 8.18 4.53 -5.59
C SER A 31 7.42 5.67 -6.29
N ARG A 32 6.32 6.14 -5.67
CA ARG A 32 5.48 7.25 -6.14
C ARG A 32 5.64 8.52 -5.30
N GLY A 33 6.77 8.65 -4.60
CA GLY A 33 7.12 9.86 -3.84
C GLY A 33 6.22 10.14 -2.63
N GLY A 34 5.60 9.10 -2.05
CA GLY A 34 4.69 9.26 -0.91
C GLY A 34 3.26 9.65 -1.30
N ASN A 35 2.96 9.75 -2.60
CA ASN A 35 1.61 10.06 -3.05
C ASN A 35 0.73 8.81 -3.07
N VAL A 36 -0.15 8.69 -2.07
CA VAL A 36 -1.05 7.55 -1.89
C VAL A 36 -1.99 7.35 -3.08
N TRP A 37 -2.48 8.42 -3.71
CA TRP A 37 -3.37 8.35 -4.87
C TRP A 37 -2.68 7.70 -6.07
N ILE A 38 -1.50 8.20 -6.43
CA ILE A 38 -0.73 7.68 -7.57
C ILE A 38 -0.37 6.21 -7.30
N ALA A 39 -0.01 5.85 -6.07
CA ALA A 39 0.31 4.47 -5.72
C ALA A 39 -0.91 3.53 -5.81
N MET A 40 -2.09 3.95 -5.31
CA MET A 40 -3.34 3.17 -5.40
C MET A 40 -3.81 2.94 -6.85
N HIS A 41 -3.65 3.95 -7.70
CA HIS A 41 -4.10 3.87 -9.10
C HIS A 41 -3.07 3.21 -10.01
N ALA A 42 -1.79 3.29 -9.69
CA ALA A 42 -0.73 2.59 -10.41
C ALA A 42 -0.77 1.07 -10.18
N GLU A 43 -1.10 0.63 -8.97
CA GLU A 43 -1.18 -0.79 -8.62
C GLU A 43 -2.54 -1.12 -7.99
N PRO A 44 -3.57 -1.37 -8.80
CA PRO A 44 -4.92 -1.66 -8.29
C PRO A 44 -4.98 -2.91 -7.41
N GLY A 45 -4.04 -3.85 -7.58
CA GLY A 45 -3.90 -5.05 -6.75
C GLY A 45 -3.25 -4.82 -5.38
N LEU A 46 -2.71 -3.63 -5.11
CA LEU A 46 -2.04 -3.25 -3.85
C LEU A 46 -2.68 -2.02 -3.19
N ARG A 47 -3.93 -1.68 -3.52
CA ARG A 47 -4.58 -0.47 -2.97
C ARG A 47 -4.67 -0.48 -1.46
N SER A 48 -5.14 -1.60 -0.89
CA SER A 48 -5.32 -1.75 0.54
C SER A 48 -3.98 -1.66 1.27
N GLU A 49 -2.95 -2.28 0.70
CA GLU A 49 -1.56 -2.30 1.14
C GLU A 49 -0.97 -0.89 1.17
N VAL A 50 -1.15 -0.12 0.09
CA VAL A 50 -0.71 1.27 -0.04
C VAL A 50 -1.38 2.16 1.00
N VAL A 51 -2.70 2.02 1.20
CA VAL A 51 -3.44 2.79 2.21
C VAL A 51 -2.97 2.44 3.62
N LEU A 52 -2.82 1.15 3.93
CA LEU A 52 -2.31 0.70 5.23
C LEU A 52 -0.90 1.22 5.51
N ALA A 53 0.00 1.17 4.52
CA ALA A 53 1.35 1.70 4.64
C ALA A 53 1.38 3.22 4.85
N TRP A 54 0.48 3.95 4.20
CA TRP A 54 0.36 5.40 4.34
C TRP A 54 -0.22 5.81 5.71
N LEU A 55 -1.16 5.04 6.24
CA LEU A 55 -1.72 5.24 7.58
C LEU A 55 -0.70 4.91 8.67
N ASP A 56 0.09 3.84 8.50
CA ASP A 56 1.19 3.48 9.40
C ASP A 56 2.26 4.59 9.48
N GLN A 57 2.53 5.28 8.37
CA GLN A 57 3.43 6.44 8.32
C GLN A 57 2.93 7.67 9.09
N ALA A 58 1.65 7.72 9.48
CA ALA A 58 1.12 8.84 10.24
C ALA A 58 1.70 8.90 11.66
N GLY A 59 2.12 7.75 12.22
CA GLY A 59 2.75 7.64 13.54
C GLY A 59 1.82 7.89 14.73
N ASP A 60 0.71 8.62 14.56
CA ASP A 60 -0.29 8.88 15.59
C ASP A 60 -1.73 8.94 15.03
N VAL A 61 -2.71 8.81 15.93
CA VAL A 61 -4.14 8.72 15.60
C VAL A 61 -4.72 10.04 15.08
N GLU A 62 -4.21 11.19 15.50
CA GLU A 62 -4.71 12.49 15.03
C GLU A 62 -4.24 12.77 13.61
N THR A 63 -2.96 12.52 13.34
CA THR A 63 -2.38 12.58 11.98
C THR A 63 -3.05 11.57 11.05
N MET A 64 -3.40 10.38 11.54
CA MET A 64 -4.13 9.38 10.77
C MET A 64 -5.53 9.87 10.37
N LYS A 65 -6.26 10.52 11.28
CA LYS A 65 -7.59 11.08 11.00
C LYS A 65 -7.53 12.21 9.97
N ASP A 66 -6.57 13.12 10.11
CA ASP A 66 -6.35 14.21 9.16
C ASP A 66 -6.05 13.67 7.76
N ARG A 67 -5.19 12.65 7.67
CA ARG A 67 -4.90 11.93 6.42
C ARG A 67 -6.14 11.27 5.82
N ILE A 68 -6.97 10.60 6.61
CA ILE A 68 -8.22 10.00 6.10
C ILE A 68 -9.16 11.08 5.54
N GLN A 69 -9.28 12.23 6.22
CA GLN A 69 -10.09 13.35 5.75
C GLN A 69 -9.53 13.95 4.44
N GLN A 70 -8.22 14.13 4.35
CA GLN A 70 -7.57 14.55 3.11
C GLN A 70 -7.84 13.55 1.98
N LEU A 71 -7.65 12.25 2.23
CA LEU A 71 -7.88 11.21 1.23
C LEU A 71 -9.34 11.21 0.74
N SER A 72 -10.32 11.37 1.63
CA SER A 72 -11.74 11.47 1.28
C SER A 72 -12.01 12.72 0.43
N ALA A 73 -11.50 13.88 0.84
CA ALA A 73 -11.68 15.12 0.08
C ALA A 73 -11.01 15.04 -1.30
N PHE A 74 -9.86 14.35 -1.41
CA PHE A 74 -9.18 14.10 -2.66
C PHE A 74 -9.95 13.13 -3.58
N LEU A 75 -10.60 12.10 -3.03
CA LEU A 75 -11.49 11.18 -3.76
C LEU A 75 -12.72 11.92 -4.30
N ASP A 76 -13.40 12.70 -3.46
CA ASP A 76 -14.59 13.47 -3.84
C ASP A 76 -14.26 14.49 -4.95
N ALA A 77 -13.13 15.19 -4.83
CA ALA A 77 -12.69 16.13 -5.86
C ALA A 77 -12.34 15.45 -7.20
N ALA A 78 -11.81 14.21 -7.16
CA ALA A 78 -11.53 13.46 -8.38
C ALA A 78 -12.82 13.03 -9.11
N ASP A 79 -13.85 12.65 -8.35
CA ASP A 79 -15.17 12.35 -8.90
C ASP A 79 -15.80 13.60 -9.53
N ASP A 80 -15.76 14.75 -8.86
CA ASP A 80 -16.29 16.02 -9.39
C ASP A 80 -15.61 16.45 -10.70
N VAL A 81 -14.29 16.25 -10.82
CA VAL A 81 -13.54 16.54 -12.05
C VAL A 81 -13.91 15.57 -13.18
N TRP A 82 -14.10 14.28 -12.86
CA TRP A 82 -14.53 13.28 -13.83
C TRP A 82 -15.95 13.56 -14.35
N PHE A 83 -16.87 13.99 -13.50
CA PHE A 83 -18.22 14.42 -13.90
C PHE A 83 -18.20 15.72 -14.73
N SER A 84 -17.25 16.62 -14.48
CA SER A 84 -17.14 17.89 -15.22
C SER A 84 -16.58 17.75 -16.64
N PHE A 85 -15.86 16.67 -16.95
CA PHE A 85 -15.31 16.40 -18.29
C PHE A 85 -16.14 15.39 -19.11
N GLY A 86 -17.14 14.72 -18.50
CA GLY A 86 -17.97 13.69 -19.13
C GLY A 86 -19.40 14.11 -19.49
N GLY A 87 -19.74 15.40 -19.37
CA GLY A 87 -21.06 15.97 -19.67
C GLY A 87 -21.16 16.61 -21.05
#